data_AF-F2TZ71-F1
#
_entry.id   AF-F2TZ71-F1
#
_cell.length_a   1.000
_cell.length_b   1.000
_cell.length_c   1.000
_cell.angle_alpha   90.00
_cell.angle_beta   90.00
_cell.angle_gamma   90.00
#
_symmetry.space_group_name_H-M   'P 1'
#
loop_
_entity.id
_entity.type
_entity.pdbx_description
1 polymer ?
#
loop_
_entity_poly.entity_id
_entity_poly.type
_entity_poly.pdbx_seq_one_letter_code
_entity_poly.pdbx_strand_id
1 'polypeptide(L)'
;MAETCSSSYALQFQAIGTIIAACWVFGMTALIFAHIRSCVVFKCSRSHAMHIDLVETNYANGYDLAWLDQGWYLTTPFKRSYAYYTIWIILHKALVVVAYTVLSDIPFAQAGAVLGLFLVSSLMLSLCKPFRIANANLIASCYHIALMAASLLVLMRRTDGSQALLESPYLDREVIAAVAFAGVIAGFVFATWLVSAARHRSQWPAPSSLDAYPPGPLAAMAEASRAMAACWESPWHLAPTHTLAASIHAVQSYVQDPDTPEGVTLQLRHLLDSLLLCYAQVAPHSIYSQAPRASVWTCQKQLALMMPEMRRRMDERDEEYLLMPRHFKRYQLKMVAFLAFRELLLRVRERGHQPRGDTFAIQVRPPSGSSDSASLLDTSEA
;
A
#
# COMPACT_ATOMS: atom_id res chain seq x y z
N MET A 1 60.63 6.58 -25.34
CA MET A 1 59.80 6.23 -26.51
C MET A 1 58.83 5.06 -26.26
N ALA A 2 59.04 4.20 -25.25
CA ALA A 2 58.06 3.14 -24.92
C ALA A 2 56.86 3.62 -24.06
N GLU A 3 57.00 4.70 -23.28
CA GLU A 3 55.92 5.24 -22.44
C GLU A 3 54.84 6.04 -23.20
N THR A 4 55.13 6.48 -24.42
CA THR A 4 54.18 7.26 -25.23
C THR A 4 53.19 6.38 -26.00
N CYS A 5 53.51 5.10 -26.25
CA CYS A 5 52.55 4.17 -26.87
C CYS A 5 51.50 3.66 -25.87
N SER A 6 51.84 3.48 -24.59
CA SER A 6 50.87 3.00 -23.58
C SER A 6 49.79 4.03 -23.25
N SER A 7 50.11 5.34 -23.31
CA SER A 7 49.13 6.40 -23.04
C SER A 7 48.08 6.53 -24.15
N SER A 8 48.43 6.27 -25.41
CA SER A 8 47.50 6.35 -26.54
C SER A 8 46.42 5.26 -26.47
N TYR A 9 46.80 4.01 -26.17
CA TYR A 9 45.84 2.92 -25.99
C TYR A 9 44.96 3.14 -24.76
N ALA A 10 45.53 3.59 -23.64
CA ALA A 10 44.76 3.89 -22.43
C ALA A 10 43.68 4.95 -22.68
N LEU A 11 44.02 6.01 -23.42
CA LEU A 11 43.10 7.09 -23.76
C LEU A 11 42.01 6.63 -24.73
N GLN A 12 42.33 5.75 -25.68
CA GLN A 12 41.35 5.11 -26.57
C GLN A 12 40.39 4.19 -25.80
N PHE A 13 40.90 3.35 -24.88
CA PHE A 13 40.05 2.49 -24.05
C PHE A 13 39.13 3.30 -23.13
N GLN A 14 39.63 4.39 -22.54
CA GLN A 14 38.82 5.30 -21.73
C GLN A 14 37.72 5.97 -22.57
N ALA A 15 38.05 6.45 -23.77
CA ALA A 15 37.06 7.06 -24.68
C ALA A 15 35.99 6.07 -25.13
N ILE A 16 36.35 4.82 -25.45
CA ILE A 16 35.39 3.78 -25.81
C ILE A 16 34.49 3.45 -24.59
N GLY A 17 35.08 3.31 -23.41
CA GLY A 17 34.35 3.04 -22.18
C GLY A 17 33.35 4.14 -21.80
N THR A 18 33.73 5.42 -21.95
CA THR A 18 32.81 6.54 -21.69
C THR A 18 31.68 6.62 -22.70
N ILE A 19 31.94 6.33 -23.99
CA ILE A 19 30.89 6.27 -25.01
C ILE A 19 29.90 5.14 -24.71
N ILE A 20 30.38 3.94 -24.40
CA ILE A 20 29.51 2.81 -24.04
C ILE A 20 28.67 3.14 -22.79
N ALA A 21 29.30 3.72 -21.76
CA ALA A 21 28.59 4.14 -20.55
C ALA A 21 27.54 5.22 -20.84
N ALA A 22 27.84 6.20 -21.69
CA ALA A 22 26.90 7.25 -22.09
C ALA A 22 25.71 6.68 -22.88
N CYS A 23 25.95 5.80 -23.85
CA CYS A 23 24.91 5.10 -24.60
C CYS A 23 24.03 4.25 -23.66
N TRP A 24 24.64 3.56 -22.70
CA TRP A 24 23.92 2.77 -21.70
C TRP A 24 23.02 3.63 -20.82
N VAL A 25 23.55 4.72 -20.26
CA VAL A 25 22.78 5.65 -19.41
C VAL A 25 21.63 6.27 -20.19
N PHE A 26 21.87 6.70 -21.43
CA PHE A 26 20.83 7.28 -22.28
C PHE A 26 19.75 6.25 -22.65
N GLY A 27 20.15 5.05 -23.07
CA GLY A 27 19.23 3.96 -23.39
C GLY A 27 18.36 3.56 -22.20
N MET A 28 18.96 3.36 -21.02
CA MET A 28 18.23 3.06 -19.80
C MET A 28 17.30 4.20 -19.39
N THR A 29 17.72 5.44 -19.54
CA THR A 29 16.88 6.61 -19.24
C THR A 29 15.67 6.67 -20.16
N ALA A 30 15.85 6.41 -21.46
CA ALA A 30 14.76 6.39 -22.44
C ALA A 30 13.76 5.25 -22.16
N LEU A 31 14.25 4.06 -21.81
CA LEU A 31 13.39 2.92 -21.44
C LEU A 31 12.57 3.22 -20.17
N ILE A 32 13.21 3.75 -19.13
CA ILE A 32 12.54 4.13 -17.88
C ILE A 32 11.55 5.27 -18.14
N PHE A 33 11.87 6.24 -19.01
CA PHE A 33 10.96 7.30 -19.40
C PHE A 33 9.70 6.76 -20.10
N ALA A 34 9.87 5.87 -21.06
CA ALA A 34 8.77 5.23 -21.76
C ALA A 34 7.87 4.45 -20.77
N HIS A 35 8.48 3.71 -19.84
CA HIS A 35 7.76 2.97 -18.80
C HIS A 35 6.99 3.88 -17.84
N ILE A 36 7.63 4.91 -17.30
CA ILE A 36 6.96 5.88 -16.41
C ILE A 36 5.79 6.55 -17.13
N ARG A 37 5.97 6.90 -18.41
CA ARG A 37 4.91 7.50 -19.21
C ARG A 37 3.69 6.58 -19.35
N SER A 38 3.89 5.27 -19.50
CA SER A 38 2.78 4.31 -19.51
C SER A 38 2.11 4.14 -18.15
N CYS A 39 2.83 4.32 -17.03
CA CYS A 39 2.25 4.23 -15.69
C CYS A 39 1.47 5.49 -15.26
N VAL A 40 1.72 6.66 -15.88
CA VAL A 40 1.04 7.91 -15.53
C VAL A 40 -0.30 8.01 -16.26
N VAL A 41 -1.35 7.47 -15.64
CA VAL A 41 -2.67 7.37 -16.28
C VAL A 41 -3.50 8.65 -16.23
N PHE A 42 -3.67 9.25 -15.05
CA PHE A 42 -4.46 10.49 -14.91
C PHE A 42 -3.63 11.72 -15.27
N LYS A 43 -4.22 12.92 -15.37
CA LYS A 43 -3.49 14.23 -15.37
C LYS A 43 -3.43 14.90 -13.99
N CYS A 44 -4.41 14.64 -13.13
CA CYS A 44 -4.49 15.20 -11.78
C CYS A 44 -3.62 14.42 -10.78
N SER A 45 -2.94 15.13 -9.86
CA SER A 45 -2.15 14.53 -8.77
C SER A 45 -3.00 13.69 -7.82
N ARG A 46 -4.15 14.23 -7.42
CA ARG A 46 -5.07 13.57 -6.49
C ARG A 46 -5.64 12.28 -7.08
N SER A 47 -6.17 12.32 -8.30
CA SER A 47 -6.76 11.14 -8.95
C SER A 47 -5.72 10.04 -9.23
N HIS A 48 -4.48 10.42 -9.56
CA HIS A 48 -3.40 9.44 -9.76
C HIS A 48 -2.97 8.79 -8.46
N ALA A 49 -2.86 9.55 -7.36
CA ALA A 49 -2.56 8.98 -6.04
C ALA A 49 -3.65 7.98 -5.61
N MET A 50 -4.92 8.37 -5.74
CA MET A 50 -6.07 7.49 -5.44
C MET A 50 -6.10 6.22 -6.28
N HIS A 51 -5.69 6.32 -7.54
CA HIS A 51 -5.59 5.19 -8.43
C HIS A 51 -4.47 4.23 -8.01
N ILE A 52 -3.29 4.76 -7.68
CA ILE A 52 -2.18 3.96 -7.16
C ILE A 52 -2.59 3.27 -5.85
N ASP A 53 -3.22 4.00 -4.91
CA ASP A 53 -3.71 3.44 -3.65
C ASP A 53 -4.66 2.25 -3.90
N LEU A 54 -5.55 2.38 -4.88
CA LEU A 54 -6.51 1.34 -5.24
C LEU A 54 -5.84 0.09 -5.83
N VAL A 55 -4.92 0.27 -6.78
CA VAL A 55 -4.18 -0.82 -7.41
C VAL A 55 -3.30 -1.54 -6.38
N GLU A 56 -2.63 -0.80 -5.49
CA GLU A 56 -1.84 -1.34 -4.38
C GLU A 56 -2.71 -2.14 -3.41
N THR A 57 -3.90 -1.64 -3.08
CA THR A 57 -4.84 -2.32 -2.19
C THR A 57 -5.38 -3.62 -2.82
N ASN A 58 -5.69 -3.59 -4.12
CA ASN A 58 -6.15 -4.78 -4.84
C ASN A 58 -5.06 -5.86 -4.90
N TYR A 59 -3.81 -5.46 -5.12
CA TYR A 59 -2.68 -6.39 -5.07
C TYR A 59 -2.46 -6.95 -3.66
N ALA A 60 -2.48 -6.11 -2.62
CA ALA A 60 -2.28 -6.55 -1.24
C ALA A 60 -3.33 -7.55 -0.77
N ASN A 61 -4.56 -7.45 -1.28
CA ASN A 61 -5.65 -8.37 -1.00
C ASN A 61 -5.66 -9.60 -1.93
N GLY A 62 -4.76 -9.69 -2.91
CA GLY A 62 -4.66 -10.80 -3.87
C GLY A 62 -5.76 -10.81 -4.93
N TYR A 63 -6.40 -9.66 -5.19
CA TYR A 63 -7.50 -9.54 -6.15
C TYR A 63 -7.05 -9.31 -7.59
N ASP A 64 -5.88 -8.68 -7.75
CA ASP A 64 -5.32 -8.33 -9.06
C ASP A 64 -3.79 -8.38 -9.01
N LEU A 65 -3.17 -8.97 -10.04
CA LEU A 65 -1.73 -9.03 -10.22
C LEU A 65 -1.21 -7.93 -11.15
N ALA A 66 -2.09 -7.11 -11.74
CA ALA A 66 -1.73 -6.04 -12.66
C ALA A 66 -0.69 -5.08 -12.10
N TRP A 67 -0.68 -4.84 -10.77
CA TRP A 67 0.35 -4.02 -10.12
C TRP A 67 1.78 -4.54 -10.35
N LEU A 68 1.95 -5.87 -10.28
CA LEU A 68 3.23 -6.54 -10.50
C LEU A 68 3.52 -6.66 -12.00
N ASP A 69 2.55 -7.17 -12.77
CA ASP A 69 2.72 -7.47 -14.19
C ASP A 69 3.00 -6.23 -15.04
N GLN A 70 2.35 -5.11 -14.71
CA GLN A 70 2.57 -3.84 -15.40
C GLN A 70 3.75 -3.04 -14.80
N GLY A 71 4.45 -3.58 -13.80
CA GLY A 71 5.63 -2.95 -13.21
C GLY A 71 5.35 -1.63 -12.48
N TRP A 72 4.18 -1.49 -11.85
CA TRP A 72 3.76 -0.25 -11.17
C TRP A 72 4.58 0.01 -9.92
N TYR A 73 5.11 -1.04 -9.28
CA TYR A 73 6.00 -0.96 -8.12
C TYR A 73 7.22 -0.03 -8.30
N LEU A 74 7.63 0.22 -9.55
CA LEU A 74 8.73 1.15 -9.87
C LEU A 74 8.34 2.63 -9.74
N THR A 75 7.05 2.95 -9.90
CA THR A 75 6.54 4.32 -9.90
C THR A 75 5.72 4.65 -8.66
N THR A 76 5.14 3.64 -8.00
CA THR A 76 4.28 3.85 -6.84
C THR A 76 4.94 4.50 -5.61
N PRO A 77 6.26 4.37 -5.35
CA PRO A 77 6.88 5.07 -4.22
C PRO A 77 6.85 6.59 -4.35
N PHE A 78 6.69 7.12 -5.57
CA PHE A 78 6.82 8.54 -5.88
C PHE A 78 5.49 9.27 -5.89
N LYS A 79 5.52 10.55 -5.53
CA LYS A 79 4.43 11.47 -5.83
C LYS A 79 4.39 11.73 -7.32
N ARG A 80 3.21 11.98 -7.87
CA ARG A 80 3.01 12.28 -9.29
C ARG A 80 3.93 13.37 -9.83
N SER A 81 4.08 14.48 -9.09
CA SER A 81 4.94 15.62 -9.49
C SER A 81 6.41 15.23 -9.65
N TYR A 82 6.79 14.09 -9.07
CA TYR A 82 8.14 13.54 -9.07
C TYR A 82 8.16 12.11 -9.64
N ALA A 83 7.21 11.76 -10.52
CA ALA A 83 7.19 10.45 -11.18
C ALA A 83 8.50 10.16 -11.94
N TYR A 84 9.15 11.21 -12.47
CA TYR A 84 10.43 11.14 -13.16
C TYR A 84 11.65 11.30 -12.25
N TYR A 85 11.49 11.22 -10.92
CA TYR A 85 12.59 11.37 -9.99
C TYR A 85 13.68 10.31 -10.16
N THR A 86 13.31 9.08 -10.53
CA THR A 86 14.28 8.01 -10.86
C THR A 86 15.20 8.42 -12.01
N ILE A 87 14.66 9.05 -13.05
CA ILE A 87 15.45 9.57 -14.18
C ILE A 87 16.40 10.65 -13.69
N TRP A 88 15.90 11.57 -12.88
CA TRP A 88 16.72 12.64 -12.31
C TRP A 88 17.86 12.07 -11.46
N ILE A 89 17.65 11.03 -10.64
CA ILE A 89 18.72 10.36 -9.89
C ILE A 89 19.76 9.76 -10.83
N ILE A 90 19.33 9.07 -11.89
CA ILE A 90 20.26 8.43 -12.84
C ILE A 90 21.13 9.48 -13.52
N LEU A 91 20.51 10.57 -13.99
CA LEU A 91 21.22 11.69 -14.60
C LEU A 91 22.16 12.37 -13.59
N HIS A 92 21.71 12.57 -12.36
CA HIS A 92 22.52 13.16 -11.29
C HIS A 92 23.75 12.30 -10.98
N LYS A 93 23.58 10.97 -10.84
CA LYS A 93 24.69 10.03 -10.64
C LYS A 93 25.67 10.05 -11.81
N ALA A 94 25.17 10.05 -13.04
CA ALA A 94 26.00 10.16 -14.23
C ALA A 94 26.80 11.47 -14.24
N LEU A 95 26.17 12.58 -13.88
CA LEU A 95 26.80 13.89 -13.82
C LEU A 95 27.88 13.94 -12.71
N VAL A 96 27.64 13.34 -11.54
CA VAL A 96 28.66 13.20 -10.49
C VAL A 96 29.86 12.39 -10.98
N VAL A 97 29.64 11.28 -11.69
CA VAL A 97 30.73 10.48 -12.29
C VAL A 97 31.50 11.30 -13.32
N VAL A 98 30.81 12.00 -14.22
CA VAL A 98 31.45 12.85 -15.25
C VAL A 98 32.27 13.96 -14.59
N ALA A 99 31.72 14.67 -13.61
CA ALA A 99 32.43 15.70 -12.86
C ALA A 99 33.68 15.12 -12.19
N TYR A 100 33.58 13.93 -11.60
CA TYR A 100 34.71 13.25 -10.99
C TYR A 100 35.78 12.86 -12.01
N THR A 101 35.41 12.36 -13.19
CA THR A 101 36.37 11.90 -14.20
C THR A 101 37.01 13.02 -15.01
N VAL A 102 36.26 14.06 -15.37
CA VAL A 102 36.74 15.15 -16.24
C VAL A 102 37.61 16.13 -15.47
N LEU A 103 37.29 16.38 -14.21
CA LEU A 103 38.05 17.31 -13.36
C LEU A 103 39.19 16.60 -12.60
N SER A 104 39.58 15.38 -12.98
CA SER A 104 40.64 14.62 -12.30
C SER A 104 41.94 15.39 -12.19
N ASP A 105 42.24 16.22 -13.19
CA ASP A 105 43.50 16.97 -13.30
C ASP A 105 43.53 18.20 -12.37
N ILE A 106 42.36 18.66 -11.92
CA ILE A 106 42.21 19.84 -11.05
C ILE A 106 41.45 19.41 -9.80
N PRO A 107 42.14 18.84 -8.79
CA PRO A 107 41.49 18.18 -7.66
C PRO A 107 40.60 19.14 -6.84
N PHE A 108 40.97 20.42 -6.74
CA PHE A 108 40.14 21.42 -6.07
C PHE A 108 38.80 21.64 -6.80
N ALA A 109 38.84 21.85 -8.12
CA ALA A 109 37.64 22.04 -8.93
C ALA A 109 36.76 20.78 -8.96
N GLN A 110 37.37 19.60 -8.97
CA GLN A 110 36.67 18.31 -8.85
C GLN A 110 35.83 18.22 -7.57
N ALA A 111 36.45 18.51 -6.42
CA ALA A 111 35.80 18.44 -5.12
C ALA A 111 34.68 19.50 -5.01
N GLY A 112 34.93 20.71 -5.50
CA GLY A 112 33.92 21.78 -5.54
C GLY A 112 32.72 21.44 -6.42
N ALA A 113 32.93 20.86 -7.60
CA ALA A 113 31.86 20.45 -8.50
C ALA A 113 31.00 19.34 -7.88
N VAL A 114 31.63 18.30 -7.31
CA VAL A 114 30.91 17.19 -6.65
C VAL A 114 30.11 17.69 -5.45
N LEU A 115 30.69 18.57 -4.61
CA LEU A 115 29.98 19.20 -3.50
C LEU A 115 28.77 20.02 -3.98
N GLY A 116 28.94 20.84 -5.01
CA GLY A 116 27.86 21.63 -5.59
C GLY A 116 26.70 20.77 -6.07
N LEU A 117 26.98 19.63 -6.69
CA LEU A 117 25.97 18.67 -7.12
C LEU A 117 25.21 18.06 -5.93
N PHE A 118 25.91 17.60 -4.90
CA PHE A 118 25.25 17.06 -3.71
C PHE A 118 24.47 18.12 -2.93
N LEU A 119 24.92 19.37 -2.92
CA LEU A 119 24.20 20.50 -2.33
C LEU A 119 22.86 20.74 -3.05
N VAL A 120 22.89 20.84 -4.39
CA VAL A 120 21.69 21.01 -5.21
C VAL A 120 20.74 19.83 -5.01
N SER A 121 21.27 18.61 -4.98
CA SER A 121 20.48 17.39 -4.75
C SER A 121 19.82 17.36 -3.36
N SER A 122 20.57 17.72 -2.32
CA SER A 122 20.07 17.78 -0.94
C SER A 122 18.97 18.84 -0.78
N LEU A 123 19.14 20.00 -1.43
CA LEU A 123 18.15 21.07 -1.45
C LEU A 123 16.87 20.63 -2.18
N MET A 124 17.02 20.03 -3.37
CA MET A 124 15.91 19.43 -4.11
C MET A 124 15.16 18.43 -3.25
N LEU A 125 15.84 17.46 -2.63
CA LEU A 125 15.21 16.46 -1.76
C LEU A 125 14.43 17.07 -0.58
N SER A 126 15.02 18.06 0.08
CA SER A 126 14.43 18.71 1.25
C SER A 126 13.17 19.53 0.90
N LEU A 127 13.20 20.23 -0.24
CA LEU A 127 12.10 21.09 -0.70
C LEU A 127 10.99 20.28 -1.40
N CYS A 128 11.37 19.33 -2.25
CA CYS A 128 10.46 18.64 -3.15
C CYS A 128 9.83 17.38 -2.55
N LYS A 129 10.52 16.67 -1.65
CA LYS A 129 10.04 15.45 -0.98
C LYS A 129 9.37 14.46 -1.98
N PRO A 130 10.16 13.84 -2.87
CA PRO A 130 9.67 13.08 -4.01
C PRO A 130 8.90 11.82 -3.63
N PHE A 131 9.20 11.20 -2.49
CA PHE A 131 8.54 9.97 -2.05
C PHE A 131 7.19 10.25 -1.39
N ARG A 132 6.22 9.34 -1.57
CA ARG A 132 4.94 9.34 -0.83
C ARG A 132 5.16 9.03 0.64
N ILE A 133 6.07 8.10 0.94
CA ILE A 133 6.40 7.68 2.30
C ILE A 133 7.36 8.70 2.94
N ALA A 134 6.96 9.29 4.07
CA ALA A 134 7.76 10.29 4.78
C ALA A 134 9.15 9.75 5.19
N ASN A 135 9.20 8.51 5.69
CA ASN A 135 10.45 7.86 6.10
C ASN A 135 11.45 7.68 4.94
N ALA A 136 10.97 7.39 3.73
CA ALA A 136 11.83 7.29 2.55
C ALA A 136 12.47 8.64 2.19
N ASN A 137 11.73 9.74 2.31
CA ASN A 137 12.29 11.09 2.14
C ASN A 137 13.35 11.39 3.21
N LEU A 138 13.10 11.03 4.47
CA LEU A 138 14.05 11.24 5.57
C LEU A 138 15.35 10.48 5.32
N ILE A 139 15.27 9.19 4.98
CA ILE A 139 16.42 8.34 4.67
C ILE A 139 17.22 8.94 3.49
N ALA A 140 16.53 9.32 2.40
CA ALA A 140 17.17 9.90 1.23
C ALA A 140 17.88 11.23 1.55
N SER A 141 17.27 12.09 2.36
CA SER A 141 17.87 13.36 2.81
C SER A 141 19.08 13.13 3.72
N CYS A 142 18.99 12.23 4.71
CA CYS A 142 20.12 11.91 5.59
C CYS A 142 21.32 11.38 4.80
N TYR A 143 21.08 10.51 3.81
CA TYR A 143 22.14 9.97 2.96
C TYR A 143 22.82 11.06 2.11
N HIS A 144 22.05 11.97 1.53
CA HIS A 144 22.59 13.08 0.74
C HIS A 144 23.35 14.10 1.61
N ILE A 145 22.87 14.37 2.83
CA ILE A 145 23.60 15.23 3.78
C ILE A 145 24.93 14.58 4.17
N ALA A 146 24.98 13.27 4.39
CA ALA A 146 26.22 12.56 4.68
C ALA A 146 27.22 12.64 3.51
N LEU A 147 26.75 12.46 2.26
CA LEU A 147 27.57 12.62 1.06
C LEU A 147 28.04 14.07 0.83
N MET A 148 27.19 15.05 1.14
CA MET A 148 27.53 16.47 1.12
C MET A 148 28.61 16.79 2.16
N ALA A 149 28.49 16.28 3.39
CA ALA A 149 29.51 16.45 4.42
C ALA A 149 30.84 15.80 4.02
N ALA A 150 30.81 14.59 3.46
CA ALA A 150 32.00 13.91 2.97
C ALA A 150 32.69 14.69 1.83
N SER A 151 31.93 15.20 0.87
CA SER A 151 32.48 16.03 -0.23
C SER A 151 33.03 17.37 0.27
N LEU A 152 32.41 17.98 1.28
CA LEU A 152 32.93 19.19 1.92
C LEU A 152 34.27 18.93 2.62
N LEU A 153 34.41 17.80 3.31
CA LEU A 153 35.68 17.42 3.96
C LEU A 153 36.80 17.22 2.93
N VAL A 154 36.50 16.57 1.80
CA VAL A 154 37.47 16.42 0.69
C VAL A 154 37.89 17.78 0.13
N LEU A 155 36.94 18.72 -0.01
CA LEU A 155 37.25 20.08 -0.47
C LEU A 155 38.13 20.84 0.53
N MET A 156 37.78 20.79 1.82
CA MET A 156 38.55 21.44 2.89
C MET A 156 39.99 20.93 2.94
N ARG A 157 40.21 19.62 2.76
CA ARG A 157 41.55 19.02 2.70
C ARG A 157 42.38 19.48 1.50
N ARG A 158 41.73 19.92 0.43
CA ARG A 158 42.38 20.37 -0.81
C ARG A 158 42.58 21.89 -0.89
N THR A 159 42.26 22.64 0.17
CA THR A 159 42.46 24.09 0.23
C THR A 159 43.81 24.41 0.88
N ASP A 160 44.57 25.36 0.34
CA ASP A 160 45.96 25.70 0.73
C ASP A 160 46.16 26.27 2.16
N GLY A 161 45.18 26.11 3.05
CA GLY A 161 45.23 26.51 4.46
C GLY A 161 44.72 25.41 5.40
N SER A 162 44.78 24.14 4.98
CA SER A 162 44.27 23.02 5.78
C SER A 162 44.99 22.93 7.13
N GLN A 163 44.22 23.00 8.22
CA GLN A 163 44.74 22.80 9.58
C GLN A 163 45.29 21.37 9.72
N ALA A 164 46.32 21.19 10.55
CA ALA A 164 46.95 19.89 10.83
C ALA A 164 45.96 18.77 11.25
N LEU A 165 44.78 19.15 11.75
CA LEU A 165 43.68 18.24 12.08
C LEU A 165 43.09 17.52 10.85
N LEU A 166 43.13 18.14 9.67
CA LEU A 166 42.62 17.58 8.40
C LEU A 166 43.63 16.66 7.70
N GLU A 167 44.90 16.68 8.10
CA GLU A 167 45.96 15.80 7.58
C GLU A 167 46.11 14.49 8.35
N SER A 168 45.33 14.31 9.42
CA SER A 168 45.38 13.10 10.24
C SER A 168 45.03 11.85 9.42
N PRO A 169 45.85 10.79 9.45
CA PRO A 169 45.58 9.54 8.74
C PRO A 169 44.34 8.79 9.26
N TYR A 170 43.85 9.18 10.44
CA TYR A 170 42.62 8.65 11.03
C TYR A 170 41.37 9.28 10.40
N LEU A 171 41.46 10.49 9.84
CA LEU A 171 40.30 11.21 9.31
C LEU A 171 39.62 10.45 8.17
N ASP A 172 40.39 9.81 7.27
CA ASP A 172 39.83 9.02 6.18
C ASP A 172 39.03 7.81 6.70
N ARG A 173 39.49 7.19 7.78
CA ARG A 173 38.75 6.11 8.46
C ARG A 173 37.51 6.62 9.17
N GLU A 174 37.60 7.77 9.82
CA GLU A 174 36.45 8.40 10.50
C GLU A 174 35.38 8.86 9.51
N VAL A 175 35.74 9.38 8.33
CA VAL A 175 34.78 9.76 7.28
C VAL A 175 34.09 8.53 6.70
N ILE A 176 34.84 7.48 6.38
CA ILE A 176 34.27 6.21 5.92
C ILE A 176 33.36 5.62 7.01
N ALA A 177 33.77 5.66 8.28
CA ALA A 177 32.97 5.21 9.42
C ALA A 177 31.71 6.05 9.60
N ALA A 178 31.76 7.37 9.43
CA ALA A 178 30.61 8.26 9.52
C ALA A 178 29.60 8.02 8.39
N VAL A 179 30.07 7.82 7.15
CA VAL A 179 29.20 7.46 6.01
C VAL A 179 28.60 6.07 6.23
N ALA A 180 29.39 5.10 6.69
CA ALA A 180 28.90 3.76 7.02
C ALA A 180 27.87 3.80 8.16
N PHE A 181 28.12 4.59 9.21
CA PHE A 181 27.22 4.78 10.33
C PHE A 181 25.91 5.46 9.92
N ALA A 182 25.96 6.48 9.06
CA ALA A 182 24.77 7.06 8.46
C ALA A 182 23.98 6.03 7.64
N GLY A 183 24.68 5.13 6.92
CA GLY A 183 24.09 3.98 6.24
C GLY A 183 23.42 2.99 7.20
N VAL A 184 24.06 2.69 8.33
CA VAL A 184 23.49 1.81 9.39
C VAL A 184 22.26 2.45 10.02
N ILE A 185 22.28 3.75 10.32
CA ILE A 185 21.09 4.47 10.82
C ILE A 185 19.97 4.43 9.79
N ALA A 186 20.25 4.70 8.52
CA ALA A 186 19.28 4.59 7.44
C ALA A 186 18.69 3.17 7.36
N GLY A 187 19.54 2.14 7.46
CA GLY A 187 19.14 0.74 7.51
C GLY A 187 18.28 0.40 8.74
N PHE A 188 18.59 0.95 9.90
CA PHE A 188 17.81 0.78 11.13
C PHE A 188 16.45 1.47 11.05
N VAL A 189 16.38 2.69 10.53
CA VAL A 189 15.11 3.40 10.27
C VAL A 189 14.27 2.64 9.25
N PHE A 190 14.90 2.07 8.21
CA PHE A 190 14.21 1.23 7.23
C PHE A 190 13.69 -0.08 7.86
N ALA A 191 14.50 -0.75 8.69
CA ALA A 191 14.10 -1.99 9.36
C ALA A 191 12.97 -1.77 10.38
N THR A 192 13.06 -0.71 11.19
CA THR A 192 11.99 -0.32 12.13
C THR A 192 10.71 0.06 11.39
N TRP A 193 10.83 0.72 10.23
CA TRP A 193 9.69 0.93 9.34
C TRP A 193 9.14 -0.41 8.82
N LEU A 194 9.97 -1.34 8.37
CA LEU A 194 9.51 -2.64 7.87
C LEU A 194 8.77 -3.45 8.95
N VAL A 195 9.26 -3.40 10.19
CA VAL A 195 8.67 -4.09 11.34
C VAL A 195 7.35 -3.43 11.78
N SER A 196 7.27 -2.09 11.79
CA SER A 196 6.00 -1.40 12.08
C SER A 196 4.96 -1.65 10.98
N ALA A 197 5.43 -1.71 9.73
CA ALA A 197 4.63 -2.01 8.56
C ALA A 197 4.16 -3.48 8.53
N ALA A 198 4.90 -4.41 9.13
CA ALA A 198 4.46 -5.80 9.30
C ALA A 198 3.38 -5.97 10.38
N ARG A 199 3.32 -5.06 11.37
CA ARG A 199 2.37 -5.14 12.51
C ARG A 199 1.02 -4.46 12.24
N HIS A 200 0.96 -3.47 11.35
CA HIS A 200 -0.29 -2.85 10.94
C HIS A 200 -0.71 -3.35 9.55
N ARG A 201 -1.88 -4.01 9.46
CA ARG A 201 -2.50 -4.35 8.17
C ARG A 201 -2.74 -3.05 7.38
N SER A 202 -2.21 -3.02 6.16
CA SER A 202 -2.08 -1.89 5.21
C SER A 202 -1.01 -0.85 5.56
N GLN A 203 0.15 -0.98 4.92
CA GLN A 203 1.32 -0.09 5.01
C GLN A 203 1.17 1.20 4.19
N TRP A 204 0.16 1.21 3.34
CA TRP A 204 -0.19 2.32 2.47
C TRP A 204 -1.40 3.01 3.07
N PRO A 205 -1.54 4.35 2.94
CA PRO A 205 -2.72 5.04 3.41
C PRO A 205 -3.95 4.43 2.74
N ALA A 206 -4.67 3.58 3.46
CA ALA A 206 -5.91 3.03 2.97
C ALA A 206 -6.88 4.21 2.76
N PRO A 207 -7.56 4.29 1.61
CA PRO A 207 -8.58 5.30 1.40
C PRO A 207 -9.62 5.16 2.53
N SER A 208 -9.72 6.20 3.35
CA SER A 208 -10.48 6.17 4.62
C SER A 208 -12.01 6.08 4.43
N SER A 209 -12.53 6.28 3.21
CA SER A 209 -13.95 6.06 2.87
C SER A 209 -14.16 6.02 1.35
N LEU A 210 -15.30 5.47 0.89
CA LEU A 210 -15.73 5.52 -0.54
C LEU A 210 -15.92 6.97 -0.99
N ASP A 211 -16.34 7.85 -0.07
CA ASP A 211 -16.58 9.27 -0.28
C ASP A 211 -15.33 10.07 -0.65
N ALA A 212 -14.14 9.50 -0.42
CA ALA A 212 -12.89 10.13 -0.82
C ALA A 212 -12.69 10.10 -2.35
N TYR A 213 -13.31 9.15 -3.06
CA TYR A 213 -13.15 8.97 -4.50
C TYR A 213 -14.06 9.92 -5.30
N PRO A 214 -13.55 10.59 -6.34
CA PRO A 214 -14.41 11.33 -7.26
C PRO A 214 -15.36 10.36 -7.99
N PRO A 215 -16.61 10.77 -8.26
CA PRO A 215 -17.52 9.97 -9.07
C PRO A 215 -16.89 9.68 -10.43
N GLY A 216 -16.94 8.43 -10.87
CA GLY A 216 -16.29 7.97 -12.10
C GLY A 216 -15.67 6.58 -11.98
N PRO A 217 -14.78 6.19 -12.91
CA PRO A 217 -14.28 4.82 -13.01
C PRO A 217 -13.52 4.36 -11.77
N LEU A 218 -12.81 5.27 -11.07
CA LEU A 218 -12.08 4.94 -9.84
C LEU A 218 -13.00 4.60 -8.67
N ALA A 219 -14.11 5.32 -8.52
CA ALA A 219 -15.10 5.01 -7.50
C ALA A 219 -15.77 3.66 -7.78
N ALA A 220 -16.11 3.39 -9.05
CA ALA A 220 -16.67 2.11 -9.47
C ALA A 220 -15.70 0.94 -9.22
N MET A 221 -14.41 1.10 -9.52
CA MET A 221 -13.39 0.08 -9.21
C MET A 221 -13.26 -0.15 -7.70
N ALA A 222 -13.27 0.91 -6.89
CA ALA A 222 -13.18 0.81 -5.44
C ALA A 222 -14.41 0.15 -4.81
N GLU A 223 -15.60 0.47 -5.31
CA GLU A 223 -16.87 -0.16 -4.91
C GLU A 223 -16.90 -1.64 -5.30
N ALA A 224 -16.50 -1.96 -6.53
CA ALA A 224 -16.44 -3.33 -7.00
C ALA A 224 -15.45 -4.19 -6.22
N SER A 225 -14.27 -3.64 -5.91
CA SER A 225 -13.26 -4.33 -5.11
C SER A 225 -13.76 -4.61 -3.69
N ARG A 226 -14.54 -3.70 -3.09
CA ARG A 226 -15.21 -3.93 -1.80
C ARG A 226 -16.33 -4.95 -1.87
N ALA A 227 -17.16 -4.91 -2.92
CA ALA A 227 -18.23 -5.87 -3.11
C ALA A 227 -17.66 -7.29 -3.24
N MET A 228 -16.55 -7.43 -3.98
CA MET A 228 -15.81 -8.68 -4.09
C MET A 228 -15.22 -9.14 -2.76
N ALA A 229 -14.55 -8.25 -2.02
CA ALA A 229 -14.02 -8.54 -0.70
C ALA A 229 -15.11 -9.03 0.27
N ALA A 230 -16.25 -8.33 0.29
CA ALA A 230 -17.40 -8.72 1.09
C ALA A 230 -17.93 -10.11 0.71
N CYS A 231 -17.88 -10.49 -0.57
CA CYS A 231 -18.27 -11.84 -1.02
C CYS A 231 -17.28 -12.93 -0.58
N TRP A 232 -15.98 -12.62 -0.48
CA TRP A 232 -14.95 -13.55 -0.01
C TRP A 232 -14.86 -13.70 1.50
N GLU A 233 -15.09 -12.64 2.24
CA GLU A 233 -15.06 -12.69 3.70
C GLU A 233 -16.36 -13.25 4.28
N SER A 234 -17.47 -13.14 3.56
CA SER A 234 -18.76 -13.65 4.01
C SER A 234 -18.93 -15.15 3.73
N PRO A 235 -19.74 -15.86 4.54
CA PRO A 235 -20.11 -17.23 4.24
C PRO A 235 -20.78 -17.30 2.85
N TRP A 236 -20.40 -18.27 2.02
CA TRP A 236 -20.82 -18.34 0.61
C TRP A 236 -22.34 -18.28 0.40
N HIS A 237 -23.14 -18.83 1.34
CA HIS A 237 -24.60 -18.77 1.29
C HIS A 237 -25.19 -17.37 1.51
N LEU A 238 -24.45 -16.52 2.24
CA LEU A 238 -24.84 -15.16 2.62
C LEU A 238 -24.05 -14.09 1.87
N ALA A 239 -23.24 -14.49 0.89
CA ALA A 239 -22.43 -13.55 0.14
C ALA A 239 -23.30 -12.64 -0.73
N PRO A 240 -23.08 -11.31 -0.71
CA PRO A 240 -23.94 -10.32 -1.36
C PRO A 240 -23.71 -10.30 -2.89
N THR A 241 -24.21 -11.32 -3.58
CA THR A 241 -24.01 -11.46 -5.04
C THR A 241 -24.73 -10.41 -5.87
N HIS A 242 -25.74 -9.76 -5.32
CA HIS A 242 -26.48 -8.67 -5.97
C HIS A 242 -25.66 -7.38 -6.04
N THR A 243 -24.87 -7.03 -5.00
CA THR A 243 -23.98 -5.87 -5.05
C THR A 243 -22.84 -6.17 -6.00
N LEU A 244 -22.33 -7.40 -5.99
CA LEU A 244 -21.33 -7.86 -6.94
C LEU A 244 -21.82 -7.74 -8.40
N ALA A 245 -23.06 -8.17 -8.68
CA ALA A 245 -23.67 -8.03 -10.01
C ALA A 245 -23.87 -6.55 -10.41
N ALA A 246 -24.34 -5.70 -9.50
CA ALA A 246 -24.47 -4.27 -9.75
C ALA A 246 -23.10 -3.63 -10.05
N SER A 247 -22.07 -4.00 -9.29
CA SER A 247 -20.69 -3.55 -9.53
C SER A 247 -20.13 -4.06 -10.86
N ILE A 248 -20.43 -5.29 -11.28
CA ILE A 248 -20.05 -5.83 -12.60
C ILE A 248 -20.64 -4.96 -13.72
N HIS A 249 -21.94 -4.64 -13.65
CA HIS A 249 -22.58 -3.77 -14.65
C HIS A 249 -22.02 -2.35 -14.64
N ALA A 250 -21.75 -1.79 -13.45
CA ALA A 250 -21.11 -0.48 -13.33
C ALA A 250 -19.72 -0.48 -13.97
N VAL A 251 -18.86 -1.44 -13.63
CA VAL A 251 -17.51 -1.59 -14.22
C VAL A 251 -17.60 -1.80 -15.73
N GLN A 252 -18.52 -2.64 -16.21
CA GLN A 252 -18.70 -2.90 -17.64
C GLN A 252 -19.10 -1.63 -18.42
N SER A 253 -19.93 -0.75 -17.84
CA SER A 253 -20.28 0.52 -18.47
C SER A 253 -19.05 1.42 -18.68
N TYR A 254 -18.13 1.47 -17.71
CA TYR A 254 -16.88 2.23 -17.83
C TYR A 254 -15.85 1.58 -18.77
N VAL A 255 -15.86 0.26 -18.94
CA VAL A 255 -15.02 -0.42 -19.96
C VAL A 255 -15.44 -0.05 -21.38
N GLN A 256 -16.73 0.19 -21.59
CA GLN A 256 -17.29 0.57 -22.89
C GLN A 256 -17.25 2.08 -23.14
N ASP A 257 -16.97 2.87 -22.11
CA ASP A 257 -16.92 4.33 -22.18
C ASP A 257 -15.64 4.80 -22.91
N PRO A 258 -15.76 5.48 -24.08
CA PRO A 258 -14.61 5.97 -24.84
C PRO A 258 -13.84 7.08 -24.11
N ASP A 259 -14.44 7.76 -23.14
CA ASP A 259 -13.79 8.84 -22.38
C ASP A 259 -12.86 8.30 -21.28
N THR A 260 -12.89 7.00 -21.02
CA THR A 260 -12.04 6.37 -20.00
C THR A 260 -10.60 6.23 -20.51
N PRO A 261 -9.57 6.65 -19.73
CA PRO A 261 -8.17 6.49 -20.12
C PRO A 261 -7.82 5.02 -20.37
N GLU A 262 -7.13 4.74 -21.48
CA GLU A 262 -6.78 3.38 -21.91
C GLU A 262 -6.11 2.53 -20.80
N GLY A 263 -5.22 3.15 -20.01
CA GLY A 263 -4.57 2.49 -18.87
C GLY A 263 -5.55 2.07 -17.76
N VAL A 264 -6.61 2.86 -17.51
CA VAL A 264 -7.70 2.50 -16.59
C VAL A 264 -8.61 1.46 -17.21
N THR A 265 -8.90 1.55 -18.51
CA THR A 265 -9.72 0.58 -19.23
C THR A 265 -9.14 -0.83 -19.16
N LEU A 266 -7.81 -0.98 -19.29
CA LEU A 266 -7.15 -2.27 -19.13
C LEU A 266 -7.34 -2.85 -17.71
N GLN A 267 -7.20 -2.02 -16.67
CA GLN A 267 -7.40 -2.46 -15.29
C GLN A 267 -8.87 -2.75 -14.97
N LEU A 268 -9.80 -1.97 -15.51
CA LEU A 268 -11.23 -2.24 -15.42
C LEU A 268 -11.56 -3.60 -16.04
N ARG A 269 -10.92 -3.98 -17.15
CA ARG A 269 -11.08 -5.31 -17.77
C ARG A 269 -10.54 -6.42 -16.87
N HIS A 270 -9.34 -6.28 -16.33
CA HIS A 270 -8.79 -7.25 -15.38
C HIS A 270 -9.67 -7.40 -14.13
N LEU A 271 -10.12 -6.28 -13.56
CA LEU A 271 -11.06 -6.29 -12.45
C LEU A 271 -12.38 -6.95 -12.84
N LEU A 272 -12.93 -6.66 -14.02
CA LEU A 272 -14.15 -7.28 -14.53
C LEU A 272 -14.01 -8.80 -14.63
N ASP A 273 -12.88 -9.31 -15.15
CA ASP A 273 -12.60 -10.74 -15.21
C ASP A 273 -12.56 -11.36 -13.81
N SER A 274 -11.87 -10.72 -12.86
CA SER A 274 -11.83 -11.16 -11.45
C SER A 274 -13.23 -11.16 -10.80
N LEU A 275 -14.04 -10.13 -11.06
CA LEU A 275 -15.41 -10.03 -10.54
C LEU A 275 -16.32 -11.12 -11.12
N LEU A 276 -16.23 -11.39 -12.43
CA LEU A 276 -16.99 -12.43 -13.11
C LEU A 276 -16.62 -13.82 -12.57
N LEU A 277 -15.33 -14.04 -12.31
CA LEU A 277 -14.83 -15.29 -11.75
C LEU A 277 -15.31 -15.49 -10.30
N CYS A 278 -15.27 -14.44 -9.47
CA CYS A 278 -15.86 -14.45 -8.14
C CYS A 278 -17.38 -14.70 -8.19
N TYR A 279 -18.09 -14.00 -9.08
CA TYR A 279 -19.54 -14.18 -9.23
C TYR A 279 -19.89 -15.60 -9.65
N ALA A 280 -19.17 -16.19 -10.62
CA ALA A 280 -19.40 -17.56 -11.07
C ALA A 280 -19.23 -18.61 -9.94
N GLN A 281 -18.32 -18.37 -9.00
CA GLN A 281 -18.09 -19.27 -7.86
C GLN A 281 -19.13 -19.07 -6.75
N VAL A 282 -19.53 -17.83 -6.47
CA VAL A 282 -20.40 -17.51 -5.32
C VAL A 282 -21.89 -17.59 -5.67
N ALA A 283 -22.27 -17.18 -6.89
CA ALA A 283 -23.66 -17.10 -7.32
C ALA A 283 -24.45 -18.41 -7.17
N PRO A 284 -23.92 -19.62 -7.50
CA PRO A 284 -24.68 -20.86 -7.34
C PRO A 284 -25.10 -21.16 -5.90
N HIS A 285 -24.32 -20.69 -4.92
CA HIS A 285 -24.49 -21.04 -3.50
C HIS A 285 -25.20 -19.97 -2.68
N SER A 286 -25.22 -18.73 -3.18
CA SER A 286 -25.78 -17.57 -2.49
C SER A 286 -27.30 -17.53 -2.59
N ILE A 287 -27.97 -17.19 -1.49
CA ILE A 287 -29.43 -17.02 -1.45
C ILE A 287 -29.86 -15.79 -2.27
N TYR A 288 -28.98 -14.81 -2.46
CA TYR A 288 -29.28 -13.55 -3.15
C TYR A 288 -29.28 -13.66 -4.67
N SER A 289 -28.65 -14.69 -5.25
CA SER A 289 -28.71 -14.93 -6.70
C SER A 289 -30.04 -15.60 -7.11
N GLN A 290 -30.63 -16.39 -6.20
CA GLN A 290 -31.77 -17.25 -6.49
C GLN A 290 -33.13 -16.54 -6.28
N ALA A 291 -33.20 -15.47 -5.48
CA ALA A 291 -34.44 -14.72 -5.30
C ALA A 291 -34.21 -13.27 -4.83
N PRO A 292 -34.56 -12.25 -5.65
CA PRO A 292 -34.55 -10.84 -5.24
C PRO A 292 -35.77 -10.50 -4.38
N ARG A 293 -35.89 -11.12 -3.20
CA ARG A 293 -36.99 -10.86 -2.26
C ARG A 293 -36.56 -9.89 -1.18
N ALA A 294 -37.31 -8.82 -0.98
CA ALA A 294 -37.07 -7.82 0.08
C ALA A 294 -36.99 -8.45 1.50
N SER A 295 -37.65 -9.59 1.73
CA SER A 295 -37.56 -10.32 3.00
C SER A 295 -36.18 -10.91 3.28
N VAL A 296 -35.44 -11.32 2.24
CA VAL A 296 -34.08 -11.86 2.37
C VAL A 296 -33.12 -10.76 2.85
N TRP A 297 -33.32 -9.53 2.38
CA TRP A 297 -32.55 -8.35 2.78
C TRP A 297 -32.74 -7.96 4.24
N THR A 298 -33.99 -7.91 4.71
CA THR A 298 -34.27 -7.59 6.12
C THR A 298 -33.69 -8.65 7.04
N CYS A 299 -33.79 -9.93 6.64
CA CYS A 299 -33.22 -11.05 7.39
C CYS A 299 -31.69 -10.98 7.41
N GLN A 300 -31.04 -10.64 6.29
CA GLN A 300 -29.60 -10.43 6.22
C GLN A 300 -29.11 -9.37 7.19
N LYS A 301 -29.72 -8.17 7.18
CA LYS A 301 -29.27 -7.07 8.03
C LYS A 301 -29.30 -7.47 9.50
N GLN A 302 -30.31 -8.24 9.89
CA GLN A 302 -30.42 -8.78 11.25
C GLN A 302 -29.38 -9.87 11.51
N LEU A 303 -29.18 -10.79 10.56
CA LEU A 303 -28.21 -11.89 10.71
C LEU A 303 -26.76 -11.38 10.74
N ALA A 304 -26.43 -10.39 9.91
CA ALA A 304 -25.10 -9.79 9.82
C ALA A 304 -24.68 -9.12 11.14
N LEU A 305 -25.61 -8.58 11.92
CA LEU A 305 -25.34 -8.05 13.26
C LEU A 305 -25.00 -9.17 14.27
N MET A 306 -25.57 -10.36 14.09
CA MET A 306 -25.38 -11.49 15.01
C MET A 306 -24.19 -12.38 14.63
N MET A 307 -23.79 -12.38 13.36
CA MET A 307 -22.73 -13.24 12.82
C MET A 307 -21.36 -13.10 13.50
N PRO A 308 -20.86 -11.89 13.86
CA PRO A 308 -19.56 -11.75 14.53
C PRO A 308 -19.56 -12.42 15.91
N GLU A 309 -20.61 -12.22 16.69
CA GLU A 309 -20.74 -12.84 18.01
C GLU A 309 -20.95 -14.36 17.89
N MET A 310 -21.72 -14.80 16.90
CA MET A 310 -21.89 -16.22 16.62
C MET A 310 -20.58 -16.89 16.19
N ARG A 311 -19.78 -16.20 15.36
CA ARG A 311 -18.44 -16.63 14.94
C ARG A 311 -17.49 -16.72 16.13
N ARG A 312 -17.42 -15.67 16.96
CA ARG A 312 -16.62 -15.64 18.18
C ARG A 312 -16.95 -16.81 19.09
N ARG A 313 -18.24 -17.08 19.32
CA ARG A 313 -18.68 -18.22 20.13
C ARG A 313 -18.40 -19.57 19.47
N MET A 314 -18.45 -19.66 18.15
CA MET A 314 -18.05 -20.87 17.44
C MET A 314 -16.55 -21.13 17.56
N ASP A 315 -15.73 -20.08 17.48
CA ASP A 315 -14.28 -20.16 17.60
C ASP A 315 -13.88 -20.50 19.05
N GLU A 316 -14.45 -19.84 20.06
CA GLU A 316 -14.28 -20.18 21.49
C GLU A 316 -14.67 -21.63 21.78
N ARG A 317 -15.77 -22.08 21.18
CA ARG A 317 -16.24 -23.46 21.30
C ARG A 317 -15.27 -24.44 20.60
N ASP A 318 -14.73 -24.07 19.45
CA ASP A 318 -13.78 -24.92 18.73
C ASP A 318 -12.44 -25.02 19.48
N GLU A 319 -12.03 -23.97 20.19
CA GLU A 319 -10.93 -23.97 21.17
C GLU A 319 -11.24 -24.85 22.39
N GLU A 320 -12.43 -24.71 22.99
CA GLU A 320 -12.86 -25.54 24.13
C GLU A 320 -12.91 -27.03 23.75
N TYR A 321 -13.32 -27.33 22.53
CA TYR A 321 -13.38 -28.69 22.01
C TYR A 321 -12.12 -29.10 21.25
N LEU A 322 -10.99 -28.40 21.33
CA LEU A 322 -9.80 -28.71 20.54
C LEU A 322 -9.36 -30.19 20.67
N LEU A 323 -9.51 -30.76 21.87
CA LEU A 323 -9.17 -32.15 22.19
C LEU A 323 -10.32 -33.15 21.97
N MET A 324 -11.52 -32.69 21.63
CA MET A 324 -12.70 -33.55 21.51
C MET A 324 -12.75 -34.29 20.17
N PRO A 325 -13.09 -35.60 20.15
CA PRO A 325 -13.26 -36.35 18.91
C PRO A 325 -14.32 -35.74 17.98
N ARG A 326 -14.06 -35.74 16.66
CA ARG A 326 -14.92 -35.08 15.65
C ARG A 326 -16.38 -35.52 15.67
N HIS A 327 -16.68 -36.76 16.06
CA HIS A 327 -18.05 -37.27 16.10
C HIS A 327 -18.85 -36.66 17.28
N PHE A 328 -18.22 -36.46 18.45
CA PHE A 328 -18.86 -35.78 19.58
C PHE A 328 -19.20 -34.33 19.26
N LYS A 329 -18.28 -33.60 18.61
CA LYS A 329 -18.52 -32.22 18.13
C LYS A 329 -19.76 -32.14 17.21
N ARG A 330 -19.89 -33.09 16.28
CA ARG A 330 -21.04 -33.17 15.36
C ARG A 330 -22.35 -33.46 16.08
N TYR A 331 -22.34 -34.32 17.11
CA TYR A 331 -23.55 -34.62 17.89
C TYR A 331 -24.00 -33.43 18.74
N GLN A 332 -23.08 -32.73 19.41
CA GLN A 332 -23.41 -31.53 20.17
C GLN A 332 -23.98 -30.43 19.28
N LEU A 333 -23.38 -30.18 18.11
CA LEU A 333 -23.92 -29.21 17.16
C LEU A 333 -25.34 -29.58 16.71
N LYS A 334 -25.57 -30.87 16.40
CA LYS A 334 -26.92 -31.37 16.06
C LYS A 334 -27.91 -31.18 17.20
N MET A 335 -27.52 -31.47 18.44
CA MET A 335 -28.38 -31.29 19.60
C MET A 335 -28.75 -29.82 19.83
N VAL A 336 -27.77 -28.91 19.74
CA VAL A 336 -28.01 -27.46 19.87
C VAL A 336 -28.93 -26.97 18.76
N ALA A 337 -28.69 -27.39 17.51
CA ALA A 337 -29.58 -27.05 16.40
C ALA A 337 -31.00 -27.57 16.62
N PHE A 338 -31.15 -28.81 17.14
CA PHE A 338 -32.44 -29.41 17.43
C PHE A 338 -33.20 -28.66 18.54
N LEU A 339 -32.49 -28.25 19.60
CA LEU A 339 -33.06 -27.47 20.69
C LEU A 339 -33.51 -26.08 20.21
N ALA A 340 -32.68 -25.41 19.42
CA ALA A 340 -33.03 -24.12 18.83
C ALA A 340 -34.26 -24.23 17.90
N PHE A 341 -34.34 -25.28 17.09
CA PHE A 341 -35.49 -25.54 16.23
C PHE A 341 -36.77 -25.84 17.01
N ARG A 342 -36.65 -26.64 18.08
CA ARG A 342 -37.77 -26.92 18.99
C ARG A 342 -38.29 -25.64 19.64
N GLU A 343 -37.39 -24.77 20.10
CA GLU A 343 -37.77 -23.51 20.72
C GLU A 343 -38.44 -22.54 19.73
N LEU A 344 -37.95 -22.50 18.49
CA LEU A 344 -38.60 -21.75 17.41
C LEU A 344 -40.04 -22.26 17.15
N LEU A 345 -40.21 -23.59 17.06
CA LEU A 345 -41.53 -24.21 16.85
C LEU A 345 -42.50 -23.91 18.00
N LEU A 346 -42.01 -23.90 19.24
CA LEU A 346 -42.81 -23.52 20.40
C LEU A 346 -43.26 -22.05 20.32
N ARG A 347 -42.35 -21.13 19.97
CA ARG A 347 -42.69 -19.70 19.80
C ARG A 347 -43.67 -19.46 18.66
N VAL A 348 -43.57 -20.21 17.56
CA VAL A 348 -44.54 -20.14 16.45
C VAL A 348 -45.91 -20.68 16.88
N ARG A 349 -45.94 -21.78 17.65
CA ARG A 349 -47.18 -22.34 18.20
C ARG A 349 -47.86 -21.38 19.17
N GLU A 350 -47.10 -20.72 20.03
CA GLU A 350 -47.60 -19.71 20.98
C GLU A 350 -48.18 -18.48 20.25
N ARG A 351 -47.51 -18.01 19.18
CA ARG A 351 -48.04 -16.93 18.32
C ARG A 351 -49.29 -17.34 17.54
N GLY A 352 -49.46 -18.62 17.23
CA GLY A 352 -50.67 -19.15 16.60
C GLY A 352 -51.89 -19.19 17.52
N HIS A 353 -51.76 -18.91 18.81
CA HIS A 353 -52.85 -18.86 19.79
C HIS A 353 -53.19 -17.44 20.30
N GLN A 354 -52.49 -16.40 19.82
CA GLN A 354 -52.88 -15.02 20.08
C GLN A 354 -53.80 -14.50 18.97
N PRO A 355 -55.04 -14.07 19.28
CA PRO A 355 -55.88 -13.38 18.32
C PRO A 355 -55.17 -12.08 17.89
N ARG A 356 -55.17 -11.80 16.59
CA ARG A 356 -54.58 -10.58 16.00
C ARG A 356 -55.12 -9.33 16.71
N GLY A 357 -54.34 -8.81 17.64
CA GLY A 357 -54.54 -7.52 18.28
C GLY A 357 -53.16 -6.90 18.51
N ASP A 358 -52.90 -5.84 17.77
CA ASP A 358 -51.90 -4.81 18.02
C ASP A 358 -50.43 -5.07 17.67
N THR A 359 -50.05 -4.44 16.55
CA THR A 359 -48.89 -3.57 16.35
C THR A 359 -47.54 -4.02 16.93
N PHE A 360 -46.65 -4.42 16.01
CA PHE A 360 -45.22 -4.68 16.27
C PHE A 360 -44.51 -3.48 16.88
N ALA A 361 -44.25 -3.54 18.20
CA ALA A 361 -43.16 -2.81 18.84
C ALA A 361 -42.23 -3.83 19.50
N ILE A 362 -41.21 -4.28 18.78
CA ILE A 362 -40.13 -5.06 19.38
C ILE A 362 -39.20 -4.05 20.07
N GLN A 363 -39.41 -3.84 21.38
CA GLN A 363 -38.43 -3.18 22.23
C GLN A 363 -37.14 -4.00 22.23
N VAL A 364 -36.11 -3.47 21.57
CA VAL A 364 -34.73 -3.93 21.74
C VAL A 364 -34.31 -3.54 23.16
N ARG A 365 -34.21 -4.53 24.05
CA ARG A 365 -33.69 -4.33 25.41
C ARG A 365 -32.19 -4.04 25.30
N PRO A 366 -31.68 -2.90 25.79
CA PRO A 366 -30.25 -2.70 25.89
C PRO A 366 -29.66 -3.71 26.90
N PRO A 367 -28.38 -4.08 26.76
CA PRO A 367 -27.76 -5.05 27.65
C PRO A 367 -27.68 -4.49 29.07
N SER A 368 -28.43 -5.10 29.98
CA SER A 368 -28.45 -4.73 31.40
C SER A 368 -27.22 -5.29 32.11
N GLY A 369 -26.28 -4.38 32.42
CA GLY A 369 -25.66 -4.25 33.74
C GLY A 369 -24.53 -5.22 34.12
N SER A 370 -23.30 -4.71 34.12
CA SER A 370 -22.38 -4.91 35.24
C SER A 370 -22.48 -3.68 36.15
N SER A 371 -23.24 -3.81 37.24
CA SER A 371 -23.21 -2.88 38.37
C SER A 371 -22.68 -3.62 39.57
N ASP A 372 -21.46 -3.31 39.98
CA ASP A 372 -20.98 -3.54 41.34
C ASP A 372 -20.74 -2.17 41.96
N SER A 373 -21.47 -1.92 43.07
CA SER A 373 -21.07 -1.15 44.27
C SER A 373 -20.59 0.32 44.09
N ALA A 374 -21.00 1.32 44.88
CA ALA A 374 -21.64 1.34 46.17
C ALA A 374 -22.30 2.71 46.40
N SER A 375 -23.35 2.66 47.21
CA SER A 375 -23.90 3.75 48.02
C SER A 375 -22.83 4.58 48.74
N LEU A 376 -23.05 5.89 48.85
CA LEU A 376 -22.99 6.63 50.13
C LEU A 376 -23.50 8.08 49.97
N LEU A 377 -24.61 8.34 50.65
CA LEU A 377 -25.04 9.56 51.36
C LEU A 377 -25.31 10.86 50.58
N ASP A 378 -26.60 11.16 50.51
CA ASP A 378 -27.16 12.48 50.80
C ASP A 378 -26.62 13.04 52.13
N THR A 379 -26.15 14.28 52.10
CA THR A 379 -26.52 15.28 53.11
C THR A 379 -26.66 16.64 52.45
N SER A 380 -27.90 17.10 52.49
CA SER A 380 -28.42 18.47 52.52
C SER A 380 -27.54 19.53 53.21
N GLU A 381 -27.78 20.77 52.80
CA GLU A 381 -27.57 22.08 53.46
C GLU A 381 -26.35 22.96 53.09
N ALA A 382 -26.71 24.23 52.80
CA ALA A 382 -25.97 25.44 52.43
C ALA A 382 -25.70 25.69 50.94
#